data_AF-F0YP07-F1
#
_entry.id   AF-F0YP07-F1
#
_cell.length_a   1.000
_cell.length_b   1.000
_cell.length_c   1.000
_cell.angle_alpha   90.00
_cell.angle_beta   90.00
_cell.angle_gamma   90.00
#
_symmetry.space_group_name_H-M   'P 1'
#
loop_
_entity.id
_entity.type
_entity.pdbx_description
1 polymer ?
#
loop_
_entity_poly.entity_id
_entity_poly.type
_entity_poly.pdbx_seq_one_letter_code
_entity_poly.pdbx_strand_id
1 'polypeptide(L)'
;AVFETSLGTFRAEIFADRMPLTASNFLDLAQRGFYDGLHVHRVVPKMALVFGCPYSRDAFSPRAGQGFPPPGSRFATWTDGRPVARDGRGAIVDEFPMCPRLSNHAGTLAMCNLGERDSCGSQFFVNVAHNLFLDFFDDSSPAAHPVFGRLLDDGLDLAKKIA
;
A
#
# COMPACT_ATOMS: atom_id res chain seq x y z
N ALA A 1 0.55 12.49 1.68
CA ALA A 1 1.53 12.09 0.64
C ALA A 1 1.14 12.72 -0.70
N VAL A 2 2.12 13.05 -1.54
CA VAL A 2 1.93 13.52 -2.92
C VAL A 2 2.53 12.48 -3.84
N PHE A 3 1.79 12.06 -4.87
CA PHE A 3 2.20 11.07 -5.85
C PHE A 3 2.25 11.74 -7.22
N GLU A 4 3.47 11.90 -7.73
CA GLU A 4 3.71 12.45 -9.06
C GLU A 4 3.85 11.29 -10.05
N THR A 5 2.98 11.25 -11.06
CA THR A 5 2.99 10.21 -12.09
C THR A 5 3.08 10.83 -13.48
N SER A 6 3.41 10.03 -14.50
CA SER A 6 3.43 10.48 -15.89
C SER A 6 2.07 10.94 -16.43
N LEU A 7 0.96 10.57 -15.77
CA LEU A 7 -0.40 10.93 -16.17
C LEU A 7 -1.00 12.06 -15.32
N GLY A 8 -0.27 12.54 -14.32
CA GLY A 8 -0.70 13.60 -13.42
C GLY A 8 -0.27 13.38 -11.98
N THR A 9 -0.60 14.34 -11.13
CA THR A 9 -0.30 14.29 -9.70
C THR A 9 -1.58 14.08 -8.91
N PHE A 10 -1.54 13.20 -7.91
CA PHE A 10 -2.62 13.07 -6.93
C PHE A 10 -2.08 13.11 -5.51
N ARG A 11 -2.95 13.44 -4.56
CA ARG A 11 -2.60 13.55 -3.14
C ARG A 11 -3.37 12.50 -2.35
N ALA A 12 -2.78 12.05 -1.24
CA ALA A 12 -3.45 11.15 -0.31
C ALA A 12 -3.23 11.58 1.13
N GLU A 13 -4.27 11.45 1.94
CA GLU A 13 -4.19 11.44 3.40
C GLU A 13 -3.72 10.06 3.85
N ILE A 14 -2.74 10.02 4.75
CA ILE A 14 -2.19 8.79 5.31
C ILE A 14 -2.60 8.70 6.77
N PHE A 15 -3.21 7.58 7.16
CA PHE A 15 -3.83 7.38 8.47
C PHE A 15 -2.83 6.89 9.52
N ALA A 16 -1.75 7.65 9.77
CA ALA A 16 -0.69 7.25 10.69
C ALA A 16 -1.14 7.10 12.16
N ASP A 17 -2.21 7.80 12.54
CA ASP A 17 -2.88 7.69 13.83
C ASP A 17 -3.66 6.38 13.99
N ARG A 18 -4.26 5.88 12.90
CA ARG A 18 -5.12 4.69 12.90
C ARG A 18 -4.40 3.41 12.51
N MET A 19 -3.37 3.53 11.67
CA MET A 19 -2.57 2.43 11.11
C MET A 19 -1.07 2.69 11.35
N PRO A 20 -0.62 2.83 12.61
CA PRO A 20 0.71 3.33 12.93
C PRO A 20 1.86 2.50 12.37
N LEU A 21 1.76 1.18 12.25
CA LEU A 21 2.82 0.36 11.65
C LEU A 21 2.78 0.46 10.12
N THR A 22 1.61 0.28 9.52
CA THR A 22 1.44 0.21 8.07
C THR A 22 1.72 1.56 7.40
N ALA A 23 1.10 2.62 7.93
CA ALA A 23 1.32 3.98 7.44
C ALA A 23 2.78 4.39 7.59
N SER A 24 3.41 4.10 8.73
CA SER A 24 4.81 4.49 8.96
C SER A 24 5.78 3.70 8.09
N ASN A 25 5.50 2.43 7.81
CA ASN A 25 6.26 1.66 6.84
C ASN A 25 6.21 2.30 5.45
N PHE A 26 5.03 2.68 4.99
CA PHE A 26 4.86 3.39 3.72
C PHE A 26 5.59 4.75 3.72
N LEU A 27 5.41 5.55 4.77
CA LEU A 27 6.02 6.88 4.89
C LEU A 27 7.55 6.80 4.92
N ASP A 28 8.14 5.84 5.64
CA ASP A 28 9.58 5.61 5.68
C ASP A 28 10.13 5.28 4.27
N LEU A 29 9.47 4.39 3.53
CA LEU A 29 9.86 4.04 2.17
C LEU A 29 9.74 5.25 1.24
N ALA A 30 8.66 6.02 1.36
CA ALA A 30 8.46 7.24 0.58
C ALA A 30 9.54 8.29 0.87
N GLN A 31 9.89 8.53 2.13
CA GLN A 31 10.93 9.49 2.52
C GLN A 31 12.33 9.10 2.02
N ARG A 32 12.57 7.80 1.81
CA ARG A 32 13.83 7.28 1.26
C ARG A 32 13.86 7.26 -0.27
N GLY A 33 12.84 7.78 -0.95
CA GLY A 33 12.72 7.74 -2.41
C GLY A 33 12.56 6.31 -2.95
N PHE A 34 12.10 5.35 -2.14
CA PHE A 34 11.96 3.95 -2.56
C PHE A 34 11.00 3.80 -3.74
N TYR A 35 9.93 4.60 -3.73
CA TYR A 35 8.87 4.57 -4.74
C TYR A 35 9.21 5.34 -6.02
N ASP A 36 10.33 6.07 -6.05
CA ASP A 36 10.69 6.91 -7.17
C ASP A 36 11.06 6.06 -8.40
N GLY A 37 10.45 6.40 -9.54
CA GLY A 37 10.63 5.68 -10.80
C GLY A 37 9.98 4.30 -10.86
N LEU A 38 9.15 3.92 -9.88
CA LEU A 38 8.40 2.67 -9.95
C LEU A 38 7.15 2.81 -10.83
N HIS A 39 6.91 1.82 -11.68
CA HIS A 39 5.73 1.78 -12.53
C HIS A 39 4.54 1.13 -11.81
N VAL A 40 3.32 1.51 -12.23
CA VAL A 40 2.11 0.70 -12.03
C VAL A 40 2.33 -0.62 -12.74
N HIS A 41 2.54 -1.70 -11.98
CA HIS A 41 2.91 -2.98 -12.57
C HIS A 41 1.72 -3.93 -12.75
N ARG A 42 0.60 -3.61 -12.11
CA ARG A 42 -0.64 -4.36 -12.29
C ARG A 42 -1.83 -3.42 -12.24
N VAL A 43 -2.60 -3.40 -13.32
CA VAL A 43 -3.92 -2.78 -13.40
C VAL A 43 -4.94 -3.89 -13.32
N VAL A 44 -5.84 -3.83 -12.34
CA VAL A 44 -6.97 -4.77 -12.24
C VAL A 44 -8.24 -4.00 -12.59
N PRO A 45 -8.79 -4.22 -13.80
CA PRO A 45 -9.92 -3.43 -14.31
C PRO A 45 -11.08 -3.38 -13.31
N LYS A 46 -11.59 -2.17 -13.07
CA LYS A 46 -12.71 -1.89 -12.15
C LYS A 46 -12.48 -2.34 -10.69
N MET A 47 -11.25 -2.60 -10.29
CA MET A 47 -10.93 -3.03 -8.92
C MET A 47 -9.86 -2.15 -8.30
N ALA A 48 -8.62 -2.21 -8.80
CA ALA A 48 -7.50 -1.52 -8.18
C ALA A 48 -6.29 -1.34 -9.12
N LEU A 49 -5.46 -0.35 -8.79
CA LEU A 49 -4.12 -0.14 -9.35
C LEU A 49 -3.06 -0.55 -8.34
N VAL A 50 -2.08 -1.36 -8.74
CA VAL A 50 -1.03 -1.87 -7.83
C VAL A 50 0.32 -1.22 -8.11
N PHE A 51 0.93 -0.74 -7.04
CA PHE A 51 2.18 0.03 -7.00
C PHE A 51 3.18 -0.58 -6.03
N GLY A 52 4.38 0.01 -5.97
CA GLY A 52 5.31 -0.21 -4.87
C GLY A 52 6.17 -1.46 -4.97
N CYS A 53 6.23 -2.11 -6.13
CA CYS A 53 7.15 -3.22 -6.35
C CYS A 53 8.52 -2.67 -6.81
N PRO A 54 9.64 -2.91 -6.10
CA PRO A 54 10.95 -2.41 -6.52
C PRO A 54 11.40 -2.97 -7.88
N TYR A 55 10.93 -4.15 -8.27
CA TYR A 55 11.21 -4.72 -9.60
C TYR A 55 10.45 -4.00 -10.73
N SER A 56 9.38 -3.27 -10.43
CA SER A 56 8.65 -2.50 -11.45
C SER A 56 9.36 -1.22 -11.88
N ARG A 57 10.57 -0.94 -11.37
CA ARG A 57 11.43 0.10 -11.94
C ARG A 57 11.78 -0.22 -13.40
N ASP A 58 11.96 -1.50 -13.70
CA ASP A 58 11.93 -2.01 -15.06
C ASP A 58 10.48 -2.39 -15.40
N ALA A 59 9.88 -1.67 -16.35
CA ALA A 59 8.50 -1.86 -16.77
C ALA A 59 8.21 -3.27 -17.34
N PHE A 60 9.25 -3.99 -17.77
CA PHE A 60 9.13 -5.33 -18.36
C PHE A 60 9.65 -6.43 -17.43
N SER A 61 9.96 -6.11 -16.17
CA SER A 61 10.52 -7.10 -15.25
C SER A 61 9.52 -8.23 -15.00
N PRO A 62 9.88 -9.51 -15.27
CA PRO A 62 9.02 -10.65 -14.96
C PRO A 62 8.87 -10.87 -13.44
N ARG A 63 9.62 -10.13 -12.63
CA ARG A 63 9.59 -10.20 -11.17
C ARG A 63 8.66 -9.16 -10.54
N ALA A 64 8.03 -8.31 -11.34
CA ALA A 64 7.04 -7.37 -10.83
C ALA A 64 5.93 -8.11 -10.07
N GLY A 65 5.55 -7.59 -8.89
CA GLY A 65 4.67 -8.26 -7.93
C GLY A 65 5.37 -9.08 -6.85
N GLN A 66 6.67 -9.39 -6.98
CA GLN A 66 7.40 -10.24 -6.02
C GLN A 66 8.37 -9.46 -5.11
N GLY A 67 8.44 -8.14 -5.27
CA GLY A 67 9.43 -7.30 -4.61
C GLY A 67 9.01 -6.84 -3.22
N PHE A 68 10.02 -6.72 -2.35
CA PHE A 68 9.89 -6.25 -0.97
C PHE A 68 10.92 -5.13 -0.68
N PRO A 69 10.74 -4.35 0.40
CA PRO A 69 11.77 -3.52 0.98
C PRO A 69 13.06 -4.29 1.26
N PRO A 70 14.20 -3.59 1.48
CA PRO A 70 15.42 -4.24 1.94
C PRO A 70 15.17 -5.08 3.21
N PRO A 71 15.52 -6.38 3.20
CA PRO A 71 15.39 -7.27 4.35
C PRO A 71 16.01 -6.70 5.61
N GLY A 72 15.34 -6.87 6.76
CA GLY A 72 15.85 -6.42 8.06
C GLY A 72 15.98 -4.90 8.22
N SER A 73 15.56 -4.10 7.23
CA SER A 73 15.60 -2.65 7.34
C SER A 73 14.65 -2.16 8.45
N ARG A 74 15.06 -1.06 9.09
CA ARG A 74 14.38 -0.50 10.26
C ARG A 74 13.78 0.85 9.94
N PHE A 75 12.67 1.15 10.59
CA PHE A 75 12.01 2.45 10.59
C PHE A 75 11.48 2.76 11.99
N ALA A 76 11.01 3.99 12.21
CA ALA A 76 10.29 4.36 13.42
C ALA A 76 8.83 4.62 13.06
N THR A 77 7.90 4.23 13.92
CA THR A 77 6.51 4.66 13.81
C THR A 77 6.41 6.18 13.87
N TRP A 78 5.55 6.74 13.04
CA TRP A 78 5.43 8.17 12.83
C TRP A 78 4.85 8.91 14.04
N THR A 79 3.98 8.25 14.80
CA THR A 79 3.23 8.86 15.89
C THR A 79 4.01 8.93 17.20
N ASP A 80 4.76 7.90 17.56
CA ASP A 80 5.43 7.74 18.85
C ASP A 80 6.94 7.42 18.74
N GLY A 81 7.48 7.31 17.53
CA GLY A 81 8.91 7.05 17.31
C GLY A 81 9.37 5.65 17.70
N ARG A 82 8.46 4.72 17.97
CA ARG A 82 8.80 3.33 18.33
C ARG A 82 9.57 2.67 17.18
N PRO A 83 10.75 2.07 17.47
CA PRO A 83 11.53 1.39 16.44
C PRO A 83 10.84 0.10 16.00
N VAL A 84 10.80 -0.12 14.68
CA VAL A 84 10.24 -1.31 14.03
C VAL A 84 11.27 -1.86 13.06
N ALA A 85 11.41 -3.18 13.02
CA ALA A 85 12.23 -3.88 12.04
C ALA A 85 11.31 -4.64 11.08
N ARG A 86 11.58 -4.53 9.78
CA ARG A 86 11.02 -5.43 8.78
C ARG A 86 11.66 -6.82 8.95
N ASP A 87 10.94 -7.87 8.59
CA ASP A 87 11.42 -9.26 8.69
C ASP A 87 12.55 -9.56 7.67
N GLY A 88 12.97 -10.83 7.60
CA GLY A 88 13.99 -11.30 6.65
C GLY A 88 13.58 -11.22 5.18
N ARG A 89 12.31 -10.93 4.87
CA ARG A 89 11.81 -10.65 3.52
C ARG A 89 11.68 -9.15 3.26
N GLY A 90 11.56 -8.34 4.31
CA GLY A 90 11.20 -6.93 4.22
C GLY A 90 9.72 -6.67 4.51
N ALA A 91 9.00 -7.62 5.11
CA ALA A 91 7.60 -7.48 5.51
C ALA A 91 7.45 -6.94 6.94
N ILE A 92 6.26 -6.42 7.25
CA ILE A 92 5.85 -5.99 8.59
C ILE A 92 4.75 -6.91 9.14
N VAL A 93 4.63 -6.95 10.46
CA VAL A 93 3.51 -7.60 11.16
C VAL A 93 2.20 -6.88 10.83
N ASP A 94 1.12 -7.65 10.70
CA ASP A 94 -0.22 -7.09 10.49
C ASP A 94 -0.72 -6.34 11.74
N GLU A 95 -1.52 -5.30 11.52
CA GLU A 95 -2.12 -4.51 12.61
C GLU A 95 -3.47 -5.04 13.08
N PHE A 96 -3.96 -6.11 12.46
CA PHE A 96 -5.24 -6.72 12.80
C PHE A 96 -5.14 -7.57 14.08
N PRO A 97 -6.21 -7.62 14.91
CA PRO A 97 -7.47 -6.89 14.80
C PRO A 97 -7.46 -5.57 15.59
N MET A 98 -6.29 -5.06 16.00
CA MET A 98 -6.16 -3.88 16.86
C MET A 98 -6.43 -2.57 16.14
N CYS A 99 -6.38 -2.58 14.80
CA CYS A 99 -6.67 -1.41 13.99
C CYS A 99 -8.18 -1.25 13.69
N PRO A 100 -8.63 -0.02 13.36
CA PRO A 100 -10.03 0.22 13.02
C PRO A 100 -10.46 -0.52 11.75
N ARG A 101 -11.76 -0.83 11.67
CA ARG A 101 -12.41 -1.44 10.50
C ARG A 101 -12.54 -0.45 9.34
N LEU A 102 -11.42 -0.15 8.68
CA LEU A 102 -11.37 0.70 7.50
C LEU A 102 -11.63 -0.15 6.25
N SER A 103 -12.75 0.12 5.56
CA SER A 103 -13.16 -0.62 4.37
C SER A 103 -12.41 -0.17 3.11
N ASN A 104 -12.16 -1.11 2.19
CA ASN A 104 -11.57 -0.94 0.87
C ASN A 104 -12.54 -0.24 -0.11
N HIS A 105 -13.05 0.92 0.28
CA HIS A 105 -13.86 1.79 -0.58
C HIS A 105 -13.06 2.36 -1.75
N ALA A 106 -13.77 2.79 -2.81
CA ALA A 106 -13.15 3.53 -3.89
C ALA A 106 -12.38 4.76 -3.35
N GLY A 107 -11.13 4.93 -3.81
CA GLY A 107 -10.23 5.99 -3.39
C GLY A 107 -9.36 5.66 -2.18
N THR A 108 -9.51 4.50 -1.53
CA THR A 108 -8.61 4.14 -0.43
C THR A 108 -7.30 3.53 -0.93
N LEU A 109 -6.25 3.67 -0.12
CA LEU A 109 -4.95 3.00 -0.30
C LEU A 109 -4.87 1.85 0.69
N ALA A 110 -4.53 0.66 0.21
CA ALA A 110 -4.38 -0.54 1.03
C ALA A 110 -3.10 -1.31 0.69
N MET A 111 -2.49 -1.98 1.66
CA MET A 111 -1.27 -2.76 1.42
C MET A 111 -1.58 -4.08 0.72
N CYS A 112 -0.71 -4.45 -0.21
CA CYS A 112 -0.65 -5.80 -0.74
C CYS A 112 -0.02 -6.74 0.30
N ASN A 113 -0.45 -7.99 0.26
CA ASN A 113 0.09 -9.10 1.03
C ASN A 113 0.18 -10.34 0.11
N LEU A 114 0.71 -11.44 0.62
CA LEU A 114 0.80 -12.70 -0.11
C LEU A 114 -0.40 -13.64 0.17
N GLY A 115 -1.48 -13.15 0.79
CA GLY A 115 -2.58 -13.98 1.29
C GLY A 115 -2.27 -14.73 2.59
N GLU A 116 -1.09 -14.52 3.15
CA GLU A 116 -0.67 -15.01 4.46
C GLU A 116 -0.45 -13.83 5.43
N ARG A 117 -0.51 -14.11 6.73
CA ARG A 117 -0.27 -13.10 7.78
C ARG A 117 1.16 -12.54 7.68
N ASP A 118 1.32 -11.29 8.12
CA ASP A 118 2.62 -10.64 8.32
C ASP A 118 3.49 -10.61 7.04
N SER A 119 2.84 -10.41 5.89
CA SER A 119 3.47 -10.40 4.56
C SER A 119 3.34 -9.06 3.83
N CYS A 120 2.82 -8.03 4.51
CA CYS A 120 2.76 -6.67 3.97
C CYS A 120 4.17 -6.09 3.84
N GLY A 121 4.58 -5.72 2.61
CA GLY A 121 5.93 -5.22 2.31
C GLY A 121 5.94 -3.75 1.90
N SER A 122 6.31 -3.47 0.65
CA SER A 122 6.30 -2.13 0.04
C SER A 122 5.12 -1.91 -0.90
N GLN A 123 4.53 -3.00 -1.38
CA GLN A 123 3.50 -2.98 -2.41
C GLN A 123 2.16 -2.57 -1.81
N PHE A 124 1.48 -1.67 -2.49
CA PHE A 124 0.16 -1.18 -2.10
C PHE A 124 -0.70 -0.99 -3.34
N PHE A 125 -2.00 -0.89 -3.15
CA PHE A 125 -2.93 -0.61 -4.22
C PHE A 125 -3.87 0.54 -3.88
N VAL A 126 -4.32 1.21 -4.93
CA VAL A 126 -5.37 2.22 -4.90
C VAL A 126 -6.66 1.56 -5.38
N ASN A 127 -7.67 1.54 -4.52
CA ASN A 127 -9.00 1.06 -4.86
C ASN A 127 -9.68 2.02 -5.85
N VAL A 128 -10.10 1.55 -7.03
CA VAL A 128 -10.90 2.36 -7.98
C VAL A 128 -12.40 2.05 -7.93
N ALA A 129 -12.76 1.00 -7.20
CA ALA A 129 -14.12 0.60 -6.86
C ALA A 129 -14.20 0.19 -5.37
N HIS A 130 -15.40 -0.07 -4.86
CA HIS A 130 -15.58 -0.59 -3.51
C HIS A 130 -15.37 -2.11 -3.51
N ASN A 131 -14.33 -2.58 -2.84
CA ASN A 131 -13.89 -3.97 -2.81
C ASN A 131 -14.07 -4.57 -1.40
N LEU A 132 -15.33 -4.76 -0.97
CA LEU A 132 -15.67 -5.29 0.36
C LEU A 132 -14.96 -6.61 0.69
N PHE A 133 -14.81 -7.50 -0.31
CA PHE A 133 -14.16 -8.80 -0.16
C PHE A 133 -12.65 -8.74 0.16
N LEU A 134 -12.05 -7.55 0.20
CA LEU A 134 -10.66 -7.33 0.62
C LEU A 134 -10.54 -6.89 2.09
N ASP A 135 -11.66 -6.61 2.74
CA ASP A 135 -11.69 -6.15 4.13
C ASP A 135 -11.38 -7.31 5.08
N PHE A 136 -10.45 -7.11 6.02
CA PHE A 136 -10.05 -8.14 6.99
C PHE A 136 -11.18 -8.59 7.94
N PHE A 137 -12.27 -7.83 7.98
CA PHE A 137 -13.46 -8.08 8.79
C PHE A 137 -14.67 -8.53 7.94
N ASP A 138 -14.43 -8.84 6.66
CA ASP A 138 -15.43 -9.44 5.79
C ASP A 138 -15.23 -10.97 5.76
N ASP A 139 -16.14 -11.70 6.40
CA ASP A 139 -16.07 -13.16 6.49
C ASP A 139 -16.37 -13.89 5.17
N SER A 140 -16.70 -13.15 4.09
CA SER A 140 -17.00 -13.73 2.77
C SER A 140 -15.75 -14.13 1.99
N SER A 141 -14.56 -13.68 2.43
CA SER A 141 -13.30 -13.84 1.74
C SER A 141 -12.15 -14.02 2.75
N PRO A 142 -11.12 -14.84 2.45
CA PRO A 142 -9.93 -14.91 3.28
C PRO A 142 -8.98 -13.71 3.09
N ALA A 143 -9.28 -12.78 2.17
CA ALA A 143 -8.43 -11.63 1.91
C ALA A 143 -8.50 -10.60 3.05
N ALA A 144 -7.35 -10.03 3.40
CA ALA A 144 -7.23 -9.09 4.50
C ALA A 144 -6.21 -7.98 4.17
N HIS A 145 -6.66 -6.94 3.49
CA HIS A 145 -5.79 -5.85 3.04
C HIS A 145 -5.98 -4.59 3.90
N PRO A 146 -4.95 -4.16 4.66
CA PRO A 146 -5.07 -3.03 5.57
C PRO A 146 -5.11 -1.72 4.78
N VAL A 147 -6.24 -1.02 4.89
CA VAL A 147 -6.38 0.35 4.40
C VAL A 147 -5.59 1.29 5.31
N PHE A 148 -4.65 2.05 4.75
CA PHE A 148 -3.77 2.97 5.50
C PHE A 148 -3.82 4.41 5.01
N GLY A 149 -4.64 4.70 3.99
CA GLY A 149 -4.82 6.05 3.50
C GLY A 149 -6.01 6.18 2.55
N ARG A 150 -6.24 7.40 2.09
CA ARG A 150 -7.21 7.70 1.04
C ARG A 150 -6.73 8.83 0.15
N LEU A 151 -7.11 8.77 -1.11
CA LEU A 151 -6.95 9.87 -2.05
C LEU A 151 -7.73 11.08 -1.57
N LEU A 152 -7.15 12.25 -1.84
CA LEU A 152 -7.78 13.55 -1.67
C LEU A 152 -8.28 14.04 -3.02
N ASP A 153 -9.23 14.99 -2.98
CA ASP A 153 -9.69 15.76 -4.14
C ASP A 153 -10.07 14.88 -5.35
N ASP A 154 -9.53 15.21 -6.52
CA ASP A 154 -9.73 14.57 -7.83
C ASP A 154 -8.83 13.34 -8.07
N GLY A 155 -8.09 12.89 -7.04
CA GLY A 155 -7.16 11.78 -7.16
C GLY A 155 -7.82 10.48 -7.66
N LEU A 156 -9.08 10.24 -7.29
CA LEU A 156 -9.83 9.06 -7.73
C LEU A 156 -10.12 9.08 -9.22
N ASP A 157 -10.38 10.25 -9.81
CA ASP A 157 -10.64 10.36 -11.24
C ASP A 157 -9.36 10.11 -12.04
N LEU A 158 -8.22 10.59 -11.55
CA LEU A 158 -6.92 10.25 -12.15
C LEU A 158 -6.63 8.74 -12.01
N ALA A 159 -6.85 8.15 -10.84
CA ALA A 159 -6.67 6.71 -10.65
C ALA A 159 -7.58 5.89 -11.60
N LYS A 160 -8.84 6.31 -11.79
CA LYS A 160 -9.75 5.66 -12.75
C LYS A 160 -9.33 5.83 -14.21
N LYS A 161 -8.64 6.92 -14.58
CA LYS A 161 -8.11 7.10 -15.95
C LYS A 161 -6.91 6.19 -16.24
N ILE A 162 -6.17 5.80 -15.20
CA ILE A 162 -5.03 4.87 -15.30
C ILE A 162 -5.53 3.41 -15.39
N ALA A 163 -6.69 3.11 -14.78
CA ALA A 163 -7.27 1.77 -14.67
C ALA A 163 -8.09 1.34 -15.89
#